data_AF-A0A0R1W281-F1
#
_entry.id   AF-A0A0R1W281-F1
#
_cell.length_a   1.000
_cell.length_b   1.000
_cell.length_c   1.000
_cell.angle_alpha   90.00
_cell.angle_beta   90.00
_cell.angle_gamma   90.00
#
_symmetry.space_group_name_H-M   'P 1'
#
loop_
_entity.id
_entity.type
_entity.pdbx_description
1 polymer ?
#
loop_
_entity_poly.entity_id
_entity_poly.type
_entity_poly.pdbx_seq_one_letter_code
_entity_poly.pdbx_strand_id
1 'polypeptide(L)'
;MLDAVKSFTDNGLSFSIDDVDSGQNTWEHIQPLLPYATEFKYALQNRNEHLSDPDARKRIQVWQQRADQFNIQLIVEGIEDSSDVKWADKMQLDLRQGYHYGKPSLVRLKDSDPDN
;
A
#
# COMPACT_ATOMS: atom_id res chain seq x y z
N MET A 1 -20.90 -1.85 3.75
CA MET A 1 -19.44 -2.05 3.58
C MET A 1 -18.90 -3.02 4.61
N LEU A 2 -19.04 -2.76 5.91
CA LEU A 2 -18.56 -3.66 6.97
C LEU A 2 -19.07 -5.09 6.85
N ASP A 3 -20.37 -5.29 6.58
CA ASP A 3 -20.93 -6.64 6.42
C ASP A 3 -20.30 -7.41 5.26
N ALA A 4 -19.96 -6.72 4.17
CA ALA A 4 -19.30 -7.33 3.01
C ALA A 4 -17.85 -7.71 3.34
N VAL A 5 -17.10 -6.80 3.98
CA VAL A 5 -15.71 -7.06 4.42
C VAL A 5 -15.67 -8.22 5.41
N LYS A 6 -16.60 -8.25 6.37
CA LYS A 6 -16.74 -9.38 7.29
C LYS A 6 -17.05 -10.67 6.56
N SER A 7 -18.01 -10.67 5.63
CA SER A 7 -18.33 -11.86 4.84
C SER A 7 -17.11 -12.38 4.06
N PHE A 8 -16.33 -11.50 3.42
CA PHE A 8 -15.13 -11.91 2.69
C PHE A 8 -14.06 -12.51 3.62
N THR A 9 -13.79 -11.87 4.75
CA THR A 9 -12.78 -12.35 5.70
C THR A 9 -13.21 -13.63 6.43
N ASP A 10 -14.50 -13.78 6.76
CA ASP A 10 -15.08 -15.03 7.28
C ASP A 10 -14.92 -16.20 6.27
N ASN A 11 -14.87 -15.90 4.97
CA ASN A 11 -14.65 -16.88 3.90
C ASN A 11 -13.16 -17.03 3.50
N GLY A 12 -12.24 -16.51 4.31
CA GLY A 12 -10.80 -16.70 4.13
C GLY A 12 -10.13 -15.78 3.10
N LEU A 13 -10.80 -14.73 2.63
CA LEU A 13 -10.16 -13.72 1.80
C LEU A 13 -9.41 -12.70 2.67
N SER A 14 -8.23 -12.30 2.23
CA SER A 14 -7.50 -11.16 2.81
C SER A 14 -8.16 -9.83 2.42
N PHE A 15 -8.03 -8.83 3.28
CA PHE A 15 -8.57 -7.49 3.05
C PHE A 15 -7.46 -6.44 3.22
N SER A 16 -7.14 -5.76 2.11
CA SER A 16 -6.22 -4.63 2.09
C SER A 16 -6.99 -3.33 2.10
N ILE A 17 -6.53 -2.36 2.90
CA ILE A 17 -7.00 -0.97 2.81
C ILE A 17 -6.05 -0.22 1.89
N ASP A 18 -6.55 0.10 0.71
CA ASP A 18 -5.78 0.83 -0.30
C ASP A 18 -5.74 2.33 -0.02
N ASP A 19 -4.75 3.04 -0.57
CA ASP A 19 -4.66 4.50 -0.53
C ASP A 19 -4.84 5.12 0.87
N VAL A 20 -4.23 4.52 1.90
CA VAL A 20 -4.38 5.05 3.26
C VAL A 20 -3.85 6.48 3.37
N ASP A 21 -4.53 7.32 4.15
CA ASP A 21 -4.26 8.76 4.26
C ASP A 21 -4.55 9.57 2.99
N SER A 22 -5.32 9.02 2.05
CA SER A 22 -5.80 9.71 0.85
C SER A 22 -7.32 9.65 0.73
N GLY A 23 -7.92 10.71 0.18
CA GLY A 23 -9.37 10.78 -0.04
C GLY A 23 -10.18 10.53 1.23
N GLN A 24 -11.03 9.48 1.20
CA GLN A 24 -11.88 9.09 2.32
C GLN A 24 -11.21 8.09 3.28
N ASN A 25 -10.01 7.59 2.97
CA ASN A 25 -9.29 6.61 3.78
C ASN A 25 -8.44 7.28 4.86
N THR A 26 -9.05 8.24 5.57
CA THR A 26 -8.44 8.86 6.76
C THR A 26 -8.37 7.84 7.88
N TRP A 27 -7.48 8.07 8.85
CA TRP A 27 -7.32 7.18 9.99
C TRP A 27 -8.66 6.90 10.69
N GLU A 28 -9.42 7.95 10.97
CA GLU A 28 -10.71 7.89 11.67
C GLU A 28 -11.75 7.05 10.93
N HIS A 29 -11.77 7.15 9.60
CA HIS A 29 -12.73 6.43 8.76
C HIS A 29 -12.39 4.94 8.62
N ILE A 30 -11.11 4.58 8.66
CA ILE A 30 -10.69 3.19 8.49
C ILE A 30 -10.69 2.39 9.80
N GLN A 31 -10.80 3.04 10.98
CA GLN A 31 -10.77 2.34 12.27
C GLN A 31 -11.74 1.15 12.37
N PRO A 32 -13.00 1.25 11.90
CA PRO A 32 -13.93 0.13 11.96
C PRO A 32 -13.52 -1.08 11.11
N LEU A 33 -12.61 -0.89 10.15
CA LEU A 33 -12.13 -1.93 9.24
C LEU A 33 -10.89 -2.68 9.77
N LEU A 34 -10.20 -2.11 10.76
CA LEU A 34 -8.95 -2.67 11.29
C LEU A 34 -9.04 -4.13 11.75
N PRO A 35 -10.14 -4.61 12.37
CA PRO A 35 -10.24 -6.02 12.77
C PRO A 35 -10.19 -7.01 11.61
N TYR A 36 -10.39 -6.54 10.38
CA TYR A 36 -10.45 -7.35 9.16
C TYR A 36 -9.25 -7.14 8.25
N ALA A 37 -8.48 -6.08 8.45
CA ALA A 37 -7.39 -5.69 7.57
C ALA A 37 -6.15 -6.57 7.79
N THR A 38 -5.55 -7.02 6.69
CA THR A 38 -4.26 -7.70 6.68
C THR A 38 -3.15 -6.82 6.14
N GLU A 39 -3.51 -5.81 5.35
CA GLU A 39 -2.58 -4.93 4.64
C GLU A 39 -3.05 -3.47 4.67
N PHE A 40 -2.09 -2.55 4.81
CA PHE A 40 -2.21 -1.14 4.47
C PHE A 40 -1.34 -0.84 3.25
N LYS A 41 -1.87 -0.04 2.33
CA LYS A 41 -1.11 0.48 1.19
C LYS A 41 -1.01 2.00 1.27
N TYR A 42 0.19 2.50 1.53
CA TYR A 42 0.48 3.93 1.51
C TYR A 42 1.04 4.31 0.15
N ALA A 43 0.31 5.14 -0.59
CA ALA A 43 0.64 5.53 -1.96
C ALA A 43 1.32 6.91 -2.00
N LEU A 44 2.63 6.93 -2.30
CA LEU A 44 3.42 8.17 -2.46
C LEU A 44 2.87 9.05 -3.59
N GLN A 45 2.43 8.42 -4.68
CA GLN A 45 1.93 9.09 -5.88
C GLN A 45 0.68 9.95 -5.62
N ASN A 46 -0.13 9.60 -4.61
CA ASN A 46 -1.36 10.36 -4.28
C ASN A 46 -1.08 11.79 -3.82
N ARG A 47 0.16 12.07 -3.42
CA ARG A 47 0.61 13.38 -2.93
C ARG A 47 1.82 13.91 -3.71
N ASN A 48 2.20 13.27 -4.82
CA ASN A 48 3.45 13.52 -5.53
C ASN A 48 4.67 13.50 -4.59
N GLU A 49 4.70 12.55 -3.66
CA GLU A 49 5.75 12.42 -2.66
C GLU A 49 6.91 11.55 -3.16
N HIS A 50 8.10 11.82 -2.64
CA HIS A 50 9.25 10.93 -2.69
C HIS A 50 9.78 10.72 -1.28
N LEU A 51 10.45 9.60 -1.03
CA LEU A 51 11.11 9.31 0.24
C LEU A 51 12.40 10.11 0.41
N SER A 52 12.71 11.04 -0.49
CA SER A 52 13.65 12.12 -0.24
C SER A 52 13.07 13.22 0.67
N ASP A 53 11.74 13.39 0.68
CA ASP A 53 10.99 14.38 1.46
C ASP A 53 10.88 13.97 2.94
N PRO A 54 11.39 14.77 3.90
CA PRO A 54 11.21 14.54 5.33
C PRO A 54 9.76 14.37 5.78
N ASP A 55 8.80 15.05 5.17
CA ASP A 55 7.41 14.98 5.61
C ASP A 55 6.73 13.69 5.13
N ALA A 56 7.03 13.22 3.92
CA ALA A 56 6.61 11.89 3.45
C ALA A 56 7.15 10.78 4.37
N ARG A 57 8.43 10.87 4.76
CA ARG A 57 9.05 9.92 5.70
C ARG A 57 8.34 9.87 7.04
N LYS A 58 7.97 11.03 7.62
CA LYS A 58 7.23 11.09 8.88
C LYS A 58 5.87 10.41 8.75
N ARG A 59 5.14 10.65 7.65
CA ARG A 59 3.85 10.00 7.39
C ARG A 59 4.00 8.47 7.31
N ILE A 60 4.98 7.99 6.57
CA ILE A 60 5.25 6.54 6.47
C ILE A 60 5.62 5.94 7.83
N GLN A 61 6.43 6.63 8.64
CA GLN A 61 6.75 6.17 9.98
C GLN A 61 5.52 6.06 10.88
N VAL A 62 4.56 6.99 10.77
CA VAL A 62 3.27 6.90 11.47
C VAL A 62 2.49 5.67 11.00
N TRP A 63 2.48 5.39 9.68
CA TRP A 63 1.81 4.21 9.14
C TRP A 63 2.52 2.90 9.50
N GLN A 64 3.84 2.90 9.61
CA GLN A 64 4.62 1.76 10.09
C GLN A 64 4.27 1.46 11.55
N GLN A 65 4.20 2.48 12.42
CA GLN A 65 3.78 2.32 13.80
C GLN A 65 2.34 1.78 13.94
N ARG A 66 1.42 2.25 13.09
CA ARG A 66 0.04 1.74 13.05
C ARG A 66 0.01 0.28 12.58
N ALA A 67 0.73 -0.04 11.50
CA ALA A 67 0.88 -1.39 10.98
C ALA A 67 1.38 -2.34 12.08
N ASP A 68 2.44 -1.97 12.78
CA ASP A 68 3.00 -2.74 13.91
C ASP A 68 1.99 -2.89 15.05
N GLN A 69 1.30 -1.80 15.43
CA GLN A 69 0.32 -1.81 16.53
C GLN A 69 -0.84 -2.78 16.27
N PHE A 70 -1.31 -2.87 15.03
CA PHE A 70 -2.46 -3.68 14.66
C PHE A 70 -2.08 -5.02 14.01
N ASN A 71 -0.79 -5.35 13.93
CA ASN A 71 -0.27 -6.54 13.24
C ASN A 71 -0.76 -6.63 11.79
N ILE A 72 -0.69 -5.50 11.08
CA ILE A 72 -1.07 -5.32 9.68
C ILE A 72 0.20 -5.11 8.87
N GLN A 73 0.30 -5.70 7.67
CA GLN A 73 1.45 -5.48 6.80
C GLN A 73 1.38 -4.10 6.15
N LEU A 74 2.50 -3.38 6.10
CA LEU A 74 2.59 -2.10 5.38
C LEU A 74 3.25 -2.31 4.02
N ILE A 75 2.55 -1.88 2.97
CA ILE A 75 3.06 -1.80 1.60
C ILE A 75 3.22 -0.32 1.26
N VAL A 76 4.41 0.07 0.81
CA VAL A 76 4.64 1.43 0.28
C VAL A 76 4.60 1.39 -1.25
N GLU A 77 3.65 2.11 -1.82
CA GLU A 77 3.44 2.22 -3.25
C GLU A 77 4.02 3.52 -3.81
N GLY A 78 4.28 3.55 -5.12
CA GLY A 78 4.82 4.72 -5.80
C GLY A 78 6.34 4.84 -5.70
N ILE A 79 7.06 3.74 -5.49
CA ILE A 79 8.54 3.75 -5.54
C ILE A 79 9.00 3.88 -6.99
N GLU A 80 9.64 5.00 -7.34
CA GLU A 80 10.03 5.29 -8.74
C GLU A 80 11.54 5.37 -8.94
N ASP A 81 12.31 5.74 -7.91
CA ASP A 81 13.75 5.98 -8.06
C ASP A 81 14.62 5.29 -6.99
N SER A 82 15.93 5.32 -7.23
CA SER A 82 16.92 4.68 -6.33
C SER A 82 17.04 5.36 -4.97
N SER A 83 16.63 6.61 -4.83
CA SER A 83 16.63 7.33 -3.55
C SER A 83 15.50 6.82 -2.66
N ASP A 84 14.34 6.52 -3.27
CA ASP A 84 13.20 5.89 -2.61
C ASP A 84 13.58 4.49 -2.09
N VAL A 85 14.20 3.67 -2.95
CA VAL A 85 14.66 2.32 -2.58
C VAL A 85 15.63 2.37 -1.40
N LYS A 86 16.66 3.22 -1.45
CA LYS A 86 17.67 3.32 -0.39
C LYS A 86 17.07 3.68 0.96
N TRP A 87 16.10 4.59 0.98
CA TRP A 87 15.44 4.96 2.21
C TRP A 87 14.54 3.84 2.72
N ALA A 88 13.78 3.21 1.83
CA ALA A 88 12.90 2.09 2.18
C ALA A 88 13.70 0.87 2.73
N ASP A 89 14.88 0.58 2.16
CA ASP A 89 15.80 -0.44 2.67
C ASP A 89 16.28 -0.13 4.08
N LYS A 90 16.70 1.12 4.31
CA LYS A 90 17.17 1.57 5.63
C LYS A 90 16.09 1.42 6.70
N MET A 91 14.83 1.60 6.32
CA MET A 91 13.67 1.52 7.21
C MET A 91 13.05 0.12 7.28
N GLN A 92 13.63 -0.88 6.59
CA GLN A 92 13.12 -2.26 6.54
C GLN A 92 11.66 -2.32 6.09
N LEU A 93 11.29 -1.50 5.11
CA LEU A 93 9.97 -1.53 4.50
C LEU A 93 9.96 -2.65 3.46
N ASP A 94 9.78 -3.90 3.87
CA ASP A 94 10.06 -5.04 2.98
C ASP A 94 9.07 -5.18 1.81
N LEU A 95 7.84 -4.68 1.95
CA LEU A 95 6.81 -4.75 0.93
C LEU A 95 6.65 -3.40 0.21
N ARG A 96 6.87 -3.42 -1.10
CA ARG A 96 6.94 -2.21 -1.92
C ARG A 96 6.37 -2.45 -3.30
N GLN A 97 5.79 -1.41 -3.88
CA GLN A 97 5.30 -1.40 -5.25
C GLN A 97 5.66 -0.08 -5.94
N GLY A 98 5.96 -0.13 -7.23
CA GLY A 98 6.19 1.08 -8.03
C GLY A 98 6.96 0.82 -9.30
N TYR A 99 7.04 1.84 -10.17
CA TYR A 99 7.67 1.73 -11.49
C TYR A 99 9.16 1.40 -11.45
N HIS A 100 9.82 1.60 -10.30
CA HIS A 100 11.18 1.11 -10.09
C HIS A 100 11.28 -0.42 -10.25
N TYR A 101 10.29 -1.16 -9.74
CA TYR A 101 10.29 -2.63 -9.74
C TYR A 101 9.63 -3.22 -10.99
N GLY A 102 8.66 -2.52 -11.55
CA GLY A 102 7.97 -2.95 -12.76
C GLY A 102 6.82 -2.01 -13.09
N LYS A 103 6.62 -1.77 -14.39
CA LYS A 103 5.46 -1.02 -14.87
C LYS A 103 4.29 -1.96 -15.14
N PRO A 104 3.04 -1.52 -14.93
CA PRO A 104 1.87 -2.23 -15.43
C PRO A 104 2.06 -2.55 -16.91
N SER A 105 1.76 -3.79 -17.28
CA SER A 105 1.86 -4.28 -18.65
C SER A 105 0.60 -5.08 -18.98
N LEU A 106 0.25 -5.15 -20.26
CA LEU A 106 -0.94 -5.88 -20.67
C LEU A 106 -0.69 -7.37 -20.49
N VAL A 107 -1.57 -8.06 -19.76
CA VAL A 107 -1.47 -9.52 -19.69
C VAL A 107 -2.00 -10.09 -20.99
N ARG A 108 -1.20 -10.93 -21.66
CA ARG A 108 -1.64 -11.70 -22.82
C ARG A 108 -2.68 -12.74 -22.35
N LEU A 109 -3.91 -12.64 -22.83
CA LEU A 109 -5.00 -13.57 -22.44
C LEU A 109 -5.28 -14.61 -23.52
N LYS A 110 -5.00 -14.26 -24.78
CA LYS A 110 -5.15 -15.13 -25.94
C LYS A 110 -3.87 -15.15 -26.76
N ASP A 111 -3.67 -16.23 -27.50
CA ASP A 111 -2.54 -16.34 -28.44
C ASP A 111 -2.60 -15.30 -29.58
N SER A 112 -3.75 -14.66 -29.81
CA SER A 112 -3.88 -13.58 -30.79
C SER A 112 -3.48 -12.20 -30.26
N ASP A 113 -3.34 -12.05 -28.94
CA ASP A 113 -3.03 -10.76 -28.34
C ASP A 113 -1.57 -10.38 -28.67
N PRO A 114 -1.30 -9.10 -28.99
CA PRO A 114 0.03 -8.63 -29.36
C PRO A 114 1.01 -8.78 -28.19
N ASP A 115 2.29 -8.96 -28.53
CA ASP A 115 3.37 -8.92 -27.55
C ASP A 115 3.56 -7.49 -27.02
N ASN A 116 3.90 -7.38 -25.73
CA ASN A 116 4.26 -6.10 -25.08
C ASN A 116 5.68 -5.66 -25.40
#